data_AF-A0A2E7ML85-F1
#
_entry.id   AF-A0A2E7ML85-F1
#
_cell.length_a   1.000
_cell.length_b   1.000
_cell.length_c   1.000
_cell.angle_alpha   90.00
_cell.angle_beta   90.00
_cell.angle_gamma   90.00
#
_symmetry.space_group_name_H-M   'P 1'
#
loop_
_entity.id
_entity.type
_entity.pdbx_description
1 polymer ?
#
loop_
_entity_poly.entity_id
_entity_poly.type
_entity_poly.pdbx_seq_one_letter_code
_entity_poly.pdbx_strand_id
1 'polypeptide(L)'
;PFGATDAALQSLEVKFRAYLAHRWSIDTPTHDIAPRAVSPHLIQIPGCSNTWIVTSDSGKALFVDYGSQSRTFMYSYDVHFEAGNRLRMQEHNLDLLRDKFGVRQIDLALPSHYHDDHVNGLPYLQKHHDTRIWCYRNMVDILEHPHGYKLGCTFAEPIKVERGLDQGEKFQWEEYEFQVFHTPGHADYHMAMFGTIDGTRVAFSGDEVGQRGNGYASNNIWRNHVHANSHAITAQLYLEHQPELTCPGHNGPFELNEEDWKGFHAWCFKEQEHWRALAAPDNLEEALYPDYVFLYPYQPPAAPGSEVRMQVWFENIYAEKSMLEYRLVLPEGWIATPDGGRLEAAPGEKAVQDFVLCIPESQATQYRRQPFTLDATIDGKHLGQLAEAVVDLRPELDWGTRGESPRRSRADK
;
A
#
# COMPACT_ATOMS: atom_id res chain seq x y z
N PRO A 1 -16.84 43.49 19.35
CA PRO A 1 -15.51 42.89 19.63
C PRO A 1 -15.05 41.89 18.56
N PHE A 2 -15.94 41.01 18.06
CA PHE A 2 -15.60 39.96 17.10
C PHE A 2 -15.31 40.43 15.67
N GLY A 3 -15.97 41.49 15.18
CA GLY A 3 -15.72 42.00 13.82
C GLY A 3 -14.28 42.49 13.56
N ALA A 4 -13.54 42.88 14.61
CA ALA A 4 -12.12 43.21 14.48
C ALA A 4 -11.24 41.95 14.39
N THR A 5 -11.67 40.84 15.00
CA THR A 5 -10.98 39.54 14.94
C THR A 5 -11.19 38.88 13.58
N ASP A 6 -12.42 38.85 13.07
CA ASP A 6 -12.72 38.24 11.76
C ASP A 6 -11.98 38.97 10.63
N ALA A 7 -12.00 40.31 10.65
CA ALA A 7 -11.25 41.12 9.70
C ALA A 7 -9.73 40.92 9.83
N ALA A 8 -9.21 40.75 11.05
CA ALA A 8 -7.79 40.47 11.26
C ALA A 8 -7.38 39.07 10.76
N LEU A 9 -8.20 38.05 11.01
CA LEU A 9 -7.99 36.69 10.51
C LEU A 9 -8.05 36.64 8.98
N GLN A 10 -9.03 37.29 8.38
CA GLN A 10 -9.13 37.40 6.92
C GLN A 10 -7.91 38.14 6.32
N SER A 11 -7.46 39.22 6.96
CA SER A 11 -6.24 39.93 6.54
C SER A 11 -4.99 39.04 6.65
N LEU A 12 -4.89 38.26 7.73
CA LEU A 12 -3.78 37.32 7.95
C LEU A 12 -3.78 36.21 6.89
N GLU A 13 -4.94 35.65 6.58
CA GLU A 13 -5.12 34.64 5.55
C GLU A 13 -4.67 35.16 4.17
N VAL A 14 -5.14 36.35 3.77
CA VAL A 14 -4.73 36.99 2.50
C VAL A 14 -3.21 37.17 2.42
N LYS A 15 -2.58 37.62 3.52
CA LYS A 15 -1.12 37.78 3.59
C LYS A 15 -0.38 36.46 3.51
N PHE A 16 -0.87 35.41 4.19
CA PHE A 16 -0.28 34.08 4.10
C PHE A 16 -0.39 33.53 2.68
N ARG A 17 -1.56 33.63 2.05
CA ARG A 17 -1.76 33.20 0.65
C ARG A 17 -0.79 33.90 -0.29
N ALA A 18 -0.64 35.22 -0.17
CA ALA A 18 0.33 35.97 -0.96
C ALA A 18 1.79 35.52 -0.71
N TYR A 19 2.14 35.19 0.54
CA TYR A 19 3.46 34.64 0.88
C TYR A 19 3.68 33.25 0.28
N LEU A 20 2.70 32.33 0.40
CA LEU A 20 2.75 30.97 -0.14
C LEU A 20 2.94 31.00 -1.68
N ALA A 21 2.15 31.82 -2.37
CA ALA A 21 2.25 32.02 -3.80
C ALA A 21 3.62 32.58 -4.21
N HIS A 22 4.09 33.63 -3.54
CA HIS A 22 5.37 34.27 -3.88
C HIS A 22 6.59 33.38 -3.58
N ARG A 23 6.62 32.74 -2.41
CA ARG A 23 7.83 32.05 -1.90
C ARG A 23 7.96 30.63 -2.42
N TRP A 24 6.83 29.95 -2.63
CA TRP A 24 6.76 28.51 -2.91
C TRP A 24 5.91 28.17 -4.14
N SER A 25 5.34 29.16 -4.84
CA SER A 25 4.43 28.94 -5.97
C SER A 25 3.21 28.08 -5.60
N ILE A 26 2.73 28.20 -4.36
CA ILE A 26 1.54 27.50 -3.87
C ILE A 26 0.35 28.44 -3.95
N ASP A 27 -0.47 28.25 -4.98
CA ASP A 27 -1.69 29.03 -5.21
C ASP A 27 -2.95 28.36 -4.62
N THR A 28 -2.86 27.08 -4.26
CA THR A 28 -3.96 26.29 -3.67
C THR A 28 -3.48 25.62 -2.38
N PRO A 29 -3.62 26.30 -1.23
CA PRO A 29 -3.39 25.69 0.08
C PRO A 29 -4.29 24.47 0.31
N THR A 30 -3.85 23.55 1.19
CA THR A 30 -4.58 22.31 1.50
C THR A 30 -6.05 22.52 1.84
N HIS A 31 -6.39 23.58 2.58
CA HIS A 31 -7.77 23.87 2.98
C HIS A 31 -8.70 24.31 1.84
N ASP A 32 -8.16 24.67 0.66
CA ASP A 32 -8.95 25.05 -0.51
C ASP A 32 -9.36 23.85 -1.35
N ILE A 33 -8.76 22.69 -1.08
CA ILE A 33 -9.15 21.45 -1.73
C ILE A 33 -10.57 21.11 -1.29
N ALA A 34 -11.44 20.92 -2.28
CA ALA A 34 -12.84 20.64 -2.09
C ALA A 34 -13.27 19.47 -2.98
N PRO A 35 -14.23 18.65 -2.53
CA PRO A 35 -14.83 17.63 -3.37
C PRO A 35 -15.52 18.27 -4.58
N ARG A 36 -15.45 17.61 -5.73
CA ARG A 36 -16.15 17.98 -6.96
C ARG A 36 -16.89 16.78 -7.53
N ALA A 37 -18.10 17.01 -8.05
CA ALA A 37 -18.81 16.00 -8.82
C ALA A 37 -18.10 15.77 -10.16
N VAL A 38 -17.90 14.50 -10.51
CA VAL A 38 -17.49 14.06 -11.86
C VAL A 38 -18.71 13.59 -12.64
N SER A 39 -19.62 12.89 -11.96
CA SER A 39 -20.98 12.59 -12.41
C SER A 39 -21.95 12.73 -11.22
N PRO A 40 -23.27 12.58 -11.40
CA PRO A 40 -24.23 12.65 -10.29
C PRO A 40 -23.87 11.81 -9.06
N HIS A 41 -23.34 10.61 -9.25
CA HIS A 41 -23.01 9.67 -8.17
C HIS A 41 -21.51 9.38 -8.01
N LEU A 42 -20.64 10.09 -8.74
CA LEU A 42 -19.18 9.95 -8.65
C LEU A 42 -18.54 11.28 -8.29
N ILE A 43 -17.84 11.31 -7.16
CA ILE A 43 -17.18 12.49 -6.62
C ILE A 43 -15.68 12.23 -6.53
N GLN A 44 -14.89 13.27 -6.80
CA GLN A 44 -13.46 13.30 -6.54
C GLN A 44 -13.17 14.30 -5.43
N ILE A 45 -12.40 13.90 -4.43
CA ILE A 45 -11.59 14.83 -3.64
C ILE A 45 -10.19 14.81 -4.26
N PRO A 46 -9.79 15.88 -4.97
CA PRO A 46 -8.45 15.94 -5.54
C PRO A 46 -7.44 16.11 -4.40
N GLY A 47 -6.38 15.31 -4.34
CA GLY A 47 -5.44 15.36 -3.22
C GLY A 47 -3.99 15.26 -3.63
N CYS A 48 -3.13 14.85 -2.69
CA CYS A 48 -1.92 14.18 -3.14
C CYS A 48 -2.35 12.90 -3.84
N SER A 49 -3.00 12.02 -3.09
CA SER A 49 -3.79 10.91 -3.62
C SER A 49 -5.26 11.32 -3.65
N ASN A 50 -5.93 11.04 -4.75
CA ASN A 50 -7.35 11.25 -4.91
C ASN A 50 -8.11 10.33 -3.97
N THR A 51 -9.16 10.85 -3.36
CA THR A 51 -10.23 10.01 -2.80
C THR A 51 -11.38 10.02 -3.78
N TRP A 52 -11.74 8.83 -4.28
CA TRP A 52 -12.91 8.68 -5.13
C TRP A 52 -14.08 8.18 -4.31
N ILE A 53 -15.27 8.72 -4.58
CA ILE A 53 -16.45 8.45 -3.76
C ILE A 53 -17.61 8.14 -4.68
N VAL A 54 -18.19 6.97 -4.48
CA VAL A 54 -19.47 6.60 -5.09
C VAL A 54 -20.56 6.85 -4.06
N THR A 55 -21.56 7.67 -4.40
CA THR A 55 -22.69 7.96 -3.52
C THR A 55 -23.92 7.21 -3.97
N SER A 56 -24.67 6.64 -3.04
CA SER A 56 -25.95 5.98 -3.30
C SER A 56 -27.12 6.88 -2.96
N ASP A 57 -28.26 6.66 -3.60
CA ASP A 57 -29.56 7.27 -3.25
C ASP A 57 -29.95 7.05 -1.77
N SER A 58 -29.41 6.00 -1.13
CA SER A 58 -29.58 5.73 0.31
C SER A 58 -28.88 6.74 1.22
N GLY A 59 -28.02 7.61 0.69
CA GLY A 59 -27.14 8.51 1.43
C GLY A 59 -25.85 7.84 1.94
N LYS A 60 -25.61 6.57 1.59
CA LYS A 60 -24.33 5.91 1.86
C LYS A 60 -23.29 6.26 0.81
N ALA A 61 -22.03 6.17 1.20
CA ALA A 61 -20.89 6.35 0.32
C ALA A 61 -19.92 5.18 0.41
N LEU A 62 -19.38 4.80 -0.76
CA LEU A 62 -18.23 3.91 -0.92
C LEU A 62 -17.03 4.77 -1.27
N PHE A 63 -15.96 4.65 -0.50
CA PHE A 63 -14.70 5.35 -0.75
C PHE A 63 -13.71 4.40 -1.45
N VAL A 64 -13.00 4.92 -2.44
CA VAL A 64 -11.79 4.29 -2.97
C VAL A 64 -10.62 5.19 -2.61
N ASP A 65 -9.75 4.65 -1.76
CA ASP A 65 -8.75 5.36 -0.98
C ASP A 65 -9.34 6.37 0.02
N TYR A 66 -8.55 6.75 1.02
CA TYR A 66 -8.76 7.98 1.80
C TYR A 66 -7.42 8.38 2.39
N GLY A 67 -6.78 9.34 1.72
CA GLY A 67 -5.34 9.52 1.76
C GLY A 67 -4.86 10.92 2.10
N SER A 68 -3.62 11.20 1.73
CA SER A 68 -2.97 12.49 1.93
C SER A 68 -3.70 13.61 1.17
N GLN A 69 -4.18 14.57 1.94
CA GLN A 69 -5.08 15.64 1.53
C GLN A 69 -4.61 16.48 0.35
N SER A 70 -3.30 16.75 0.25
CA SER A 70 -2.75 17.62 -0.78
C SER A 70 -1.27 17.33 -1.01
N ARG A 71 -0.79 17.63 -2.22
CA ARG A 71 0.65 17.62 -2.49
C ARG A 71 1.41 18.60 -1.60
N THR A 72 0.83 19.74 -1.23
CA THR A 72 1.46 20.72 -0.33
C THR A 72 1.67 20.16 1.08
N PHE A 73 0.67 19.43 1.60
CA PHE A 73 0.76 18.76 2.88
C PHE A 73 1.83 17.68 2.84
N MET A 74 1.79 16.82 1.81
CA MET A 74 2.76 15.76 1.66
C MET A 74 4.18 16.28 1.38
N TYR A 75 4.35 17.36 0.62
CA TYR A 75 5.67 17.94 0.34
C TYR A 75 6.40 18.37 1.63
N SER A 76 5.67 18.82 2.66
CA SER A 76 6.28 19.12 3.96
C SER A 76 6.97 17.91 4.61
N TYR A 77 6.54 16.70 4.26
CA TYR A 77 7.19 15.44 4.64
C TYR A 77 8.48 15.23 3.85
N ASP A 78 8.45 15.36 2.52
CA ASP A 78 9.57 15.02 1.63
C ASP A 78 10.88 15.78 1.94
N VAL A 79 10.78 17.04 2.39
CA VAL A 79 11.96 17.90 2.59
C VAL A 79 12.39 18.11 4.03
N HIS A 80 11.55 17.81 5.02
CA HIS A 80 11.77 18.24 6.41
C HIS A 80 11.67 17.12 7.45
N PHE A 81 11.56 15.86 7.04
CA PHE A 81 11.45 14.74 7.98
C PHE A 81 12.79 14.15 8.42
N GLU A 82 12.90 13.93 9.73
CA GLU A 82 13.96 13.15 10.36
C GLU A 82 13.52 11.68 10.51
N ALA A 83 14.51 10.77 10.58
CA ALA A 83 14.26 9.36 10.79
C ALA A 83 13.48 9.13 12.10
N GLY A 84 12.25 8.64 11.99
CA GLY A 84 11.38 8.32 13.14
C GLY A 84 10.16 9.22 13.29
N ASN A 85 10.09 10.34 12.56
CA ASN A 85 8.86 11.11 12.47
C ASN A 85 7.81 10.33 11.67
N ARG A 86 6.52 10.63 11.87
CA ARG A 86 5.41 10.03 11.09
C ARG A 86 4.50 11.11 10.54
N LEU A 87 4.15 11.02 9.26
CA LEU A 87 3.12 11.87 8.68
C LEU A 87 1.81 11.56 9.43
N ARG A 88 1.23 12.58 10.05
CA ARG A 88 -0.06 12.43 10.73
C ARG A 88 -1.16 12.50 9.68
N MET A 89 -2.10 11.57 9.76
CA MET A 89 -3.37 11.72 9.06
C MET A 89 -4.03 13.03 9.50
N GLN A 90 -4.58 13.75 8.54
CA GLN A 90 -5.45 14.89 8.79
C GLN A 90 -6.81 14.57 8.15
N GLU A 91 -7.89 14.73 8.91
CA GLU A 91 -9.24 14.64 8.37
C GLU A 91 -9.49 15.81 7.41
N HIS A 92 -10.16 15.50 6.31
CA HIS A 92 -10.53 16.49 5.30
C HIS A 92 -11.85 16.17 4.63
N ASN A 93 -12.56 17.26 4.34
CA ASN A 93 -13.70 17.35 3.44
C ASN A 93 -14.93 16.52 3.80
N LEU A 94 -14.96 15.78 4.92
CA LEU A 94 -16.10 14.96 5.30
C LEU A 94 -17.36 15.81 5.55
N ASP A 95 -17.19 16.98 6.16
CA ASP A 95 -18.27 17.97 6.34
C ASP A 95 -18.85 18.44 5.00
N LEU A 96 -18.00 18.69 4.00
CA LEU A 96 -18.44 19.13 2.68
C LEU A 96 -19.19 18.02 1.94
N LEU A 97 -18.75 16.76 2.08
CA LEU A 97 -19.47 15.61 1.53
C LEU A 97 -20.87 15.48 2.13
N ARG A 98 -21.01 15.66 3.44
CA ARG A 98 -22.31 15.66 4.11
C ARG A 98 -23.19 16.82 3.62
N ASP A 99 -22.66 18.04 3.65
CA ASP A 99 -23.46 19.24 3.47
C ASP A 99 -23.80 19.53 2.00
N LYS A 100 -22.93 19.14 1.06
CA LYS A 100 -23.08 19.44 -0.38
C LYS A 100 -23.43 18.23 -1.23
N PHE A 101 -23.06 17.02 -0.81
CA PHE A 101 -23.24 15.80 -1.60
C PHE A 101 -24.16 14.77 -0.92
N GLY A 102 -24.77 15.13 0.21
CA GLY A 102 -25.78 14.30 0.87
C GLY A 102 -25.24 13.03 1.53
N VAL A 103 -23.92 12.88 1.68
CA VAL A 103 -23.31 11.71 2.33
C VAL A 103 -23.69 11.69 3.81
N ARG A 104 -24.40 10.64 4.22
CA ARG A 104 -24.85 10.40 5.61
C ARG A 104 -24.03 9.35 6.32
N GLN A 105 -23.49 8.39 5.58
CA GLN A 105 -22.69 7.30 6.13
C GLN A 105 -21.58 6.92 5.15
N ILE A 106 -20.36 6.76 5.64
CA ILE A 106 -19.25 6.18 4.89
C ILE A 106 -19.26 4.69 5.21
N ASP A 107 -19.95 3.92 4.37
CA ASP A 107 -20.30 2.52 4.66
C ASP A 107 -19.13 1.56 4.39
N LEU A 108 -18.43 1.78 3.28
CA LEU A 108 -17.38 0.92 2.79
C LEU A 108 -16.22 1.75 2.23
N ALA A 109 -14.99 1.35 2.52
CA ALA A 109 -13.82 1.87 1.84
C ALA A 109 -12.94 0.73 1.32
N LEU A 110 -12.38 0.92 0.12
CA LEU A 110 -11.41 0.01 -0.48
C LEU A 110 -10.14 0.78 -0.84
N PRO A 111 -8.95 0.38 -0.36
CA PRO A 111 -7.71 0.93 -0.87
C PRO A 111 -7.46 0.39 -2.29
N SER A 112 -6.99 1.26 -3.19
CA SER A 112 -6.44 0.86 -4.49
C SER A 112 -5.14 0.09 -4.29
N HIS A 113 -4.28 0.54 -3.37
CA HIS A 113 -3.06 -0.15 -2.97
C HIS A 113 -2.60 0.29 -1.58
N TYR A 114 -1.55 -0.35 -1.07
CA TYR A 114 -1.13 -0.23 0.32
C TYR A 114 -0.39 1.07 0.71
N HIS A 115 -0.07 1.96 -0.24
CA HIS A 115 0.78 3.11 0.05
C HIS A 115 0.13 4.08 1.04
N ASP A 116 0.97 4.64 1.90
CA ASP A 116 0.56 5.45 3.03
C ASP A 116 -0.19 6.72 2.62
N ASP A 117 0.13 7.32 1.48
CA ASP A 117 -0.61 8.44 0.94
C ASP A 117 -2.01 8.07 0.41
N HIS A 118 -2.32 6.78 0.21
CA HIS A 118 -3.66 6.29 -0.16
C HIS A 118 -4.46 5.81 1.05
N VAL A 119 -3.79 5.24 2.05
CA VAL A 119 -4.46 4.49 3.14
C VAL A 119 -4.39 5.15 4.51
N ASN A 120 -3.63 6.23 4.69
CA ASN A 120 -3.43 6.83 6.02
C ASN A 120 -4.72 7.33 6.70
N GLY A 121 -5.78 7.61 5.93
CA GLY A 121 -7.09 7.99 6.43
C GLY A 121 -7.98 6.82 6.84
N LEU A 122 -7.70 5.59 6.44
CA LEU A 122 -8.59 4.45 6.67
C LEU A 122 -8.79 4.15 8.17
N PRO A 123 -7.76 4.13 9.04
CA PRO A 123 -7.98 3.92 10.47
C PRO A 123 -8.86 5.00 11.12
N TYR A 124 -8.77 6.23 10.62
CA TYR A 124 -9.65 7.31 11.07
C TYR A 124 -11.11 7.01 10.72
N LEU A 125 -11.39 6.58 9.49
CA LEU A 125 -12.73 6.19 9.06
C LEU A 125 -13.28 5.02 9.90
N GLN A 126 -12.47 3.99 10.16
CA GLN A 126 -12.87 2.88 11.02
C GLN A 126 -13.22 3.33 12.45
N LYS A 127 -12.41 4.24 13.01
CA LYS A 127 -12.56 4.68 14.40
C LYS A 127 -13.70 5.67 14.62
N HIS A 128 -13.98 6.53 13.63
CA HIS A 128 -14.87 7.67 13.79
C HIS A 128 -16.17 7.57 12.98
N HIS A 129 -16.21 6.68 11.99
CA HIS A 129 -17.36 6.53 11.07
C HIS A 129 -17.85 5.08 10.95
N ASP A 130 -17.29 4.15 11.75
CA ASP A 130 -17.60 2.72 11.71
C ASP A 130 -17.50 2.12 10.29
N THR A 131 -16.61 2.69 9.46
CA THR A 131 -16.45 2.32 8.05
C THR A 131 -15.85 0.92 7.93
N ARG A 132 -16.45 0.09 7.09
CA ARG A 132 -15.95 -1.25 6.76
C ARG A 132 -14.82 -1.12 5.75
N ILE A 133 -13.74 -1.87 5.94
CA ILE A 133 -12.60 -1.87 5.01
C ILE A 133 -12.55 -3.22 4.32
N TRP A 134 -12.70 -3.21 3.01
CA TRP A 134 -12.43 -4.35 2.15
C TRP A 134 -11.19 -4.06 1.32
N CYS A 135 -10.48 -5.08 0.86
CA CYS A 135 -9.35 -4.90 -0.04
C CYS A 135 -9.23 -6.10 -0.97
N TYR A 136 -8.39 -6.01 -2.00
CA TYR A 136 -7.95 -7.19 -2.73
C TYR A 136 -7.14 -8.13 -1.81
N ARG A 137 -7.31 -9.45 -1.99
CA ARG A 137 -6.85 -10.49 -1.05
C ARG A 137 -5.39 -10.37 -0.64
N ASN A 138 -4.49 -10.06 -1.57
CA ASN A 138 -3.06 -10.00 -1.27
C ASN A 138 -2.69 -8.83 -0.34
N MET A 139 -3.54 -7.79 -0.23
CA MET A 139 -3.30 -6.64 0.64
C MET A 139 -3.65 -6.91 2.11
N VAL A 140 -4.37 -7.99 2.43
CA VAL A 140 -4.87 -8.23 3.79
C VAL A 140 -3.73 -8.23 4.80
N ASP A 141 -2.67 -9.01 4.54
CA ASP A 141 -1.57 -9.18 5.49
C ASP A 141 -0.76 -7.89 5.67
N ILE A 142 -0.42 -7.19 4.58
CA ILE A 142 0.37 -5.94 4.68
C ILE A 142 -0.39 -4.81 5.37
N LEU A 143 -1.72 -4.73 5.19
CA LEU A 143 -2.56 -3.74 5.87
C LEU A 143 -2.73 -4.06 7.37
N GLU A 144 -2.90 -5.34 7.74
CA GLU A 144 -3.05 -5.75 9.14
C GLU A 144 -1.71 -5.85 9.89
N HIS A 145 -0.62 -6.09 9.16
CA HIS A 145 0.73 -6.34 9.68
C HIS A 145 1.78 -5.49 8.95
N PRO A 146 1.74 -4.14 9.07
CA PRO A 146 2.62 -3.24 8.31
C PRO A 146 4.11 -3.38 8.67
N HIS A 147 4.43 -3.99 9.81
CA HIS A 147 5.80 -4.33 10.21
C HIS A 147 6.28 -5.71 9.69
N GLY A 148 5.40 -6.45 9.02
CA GLY A 148 5.67 -7.75 8.43
C GLY A 148 6.58 -7.68 7.21
N TYR A 149 6.61 -6.54 6.51
CA TYR A 149 7.20 -6.41 5.19
C TYR A 149 8.34 -5.39 5.11
N LYS A 150 9.30 -5.64 4.21
CA LYS A 150 10.40 -4.73 3.87
C LYS A 150 10.01 -3.81 2.70
N LEU A 151 8.85 -3.17 2.81
CA LEU A 151 8.25 -2.41 1.71
C LEU A 151 8.23 -0.91 1.99
N GLY A 152 8.59 -0.12 0.98
CA GLY A 152 8.50 1.34 1.02
C GLY A 152 7.05 1.81 1.08
N CYS A 153 6.82 3.04 1.52
CA CYS A 153 5.49 3.67 1.59
C CYS A 153 4.47 2.88 2.43
N THR A 154 4.89 1.97 3.31
CA THR A 154 3.96 1.21 4.15
C THR A 154 3.47 2.07 5.31
N PHE A 155 2.15 2.25 5.44
CA PHE A 155 1.58 2.96 6.58
C PHE A 155 1.77 2.18 7.88
N ALA A 156 2.29 2.83 8.92
CA ALA A 156 2.76 2.14 10.12
C ALA A 156 1.66 1.71 11.11
N GLU A 157 0.41 2.15 10.93
CA GLU A 157 -0.71 1.75 11.78
C GLU A 157 -1.52 0.64 11.10
N PRO A 158 -1.79 -0.48 11.79
CA PRO A 158 -2.61 -1.56 11.24
C PRO A 158 -4.01 -1.07 10.83
N ILE A 159 -4.45 -1.51 9.66
CA ILE A 159 -5.81 -1.33 9.15
C ILE A 159 -6.51 -2.68 9.22
N LYS A 160 -7.58 -2.77 10.02
CA LYS A 160 -8.33 -4.02 10.17
C LYS A 160 -9.15 -4.27 8.91
N VAL A 161 -8.96 -5.40 8.25
CA VAL A 161 -9.71 -5.75 7.04
C VAL A 161 -10.91 -6.61 7.39
N GLU A 162 -12.10 -6.22 6.96
CA GLU A 162 -13.33 -7.01 7.14
C GLU A 162 -13.41 -8.13 6.10
N ARG A 163 -13.00 -7.86 4.86
CA ARG A 163 -13.05 -8.82 3.75
C ARG A 163 -11.93 -8.60 2.74
N GLY A 164 -11.20 -9.68 2.44
CA GLY A 164 -10.36 -9.76 1.24
C GLY A 164 -11.18 -10.29 0.06
N LEU A 165 -11.06 -9.64 -1.10
CA LEU A 165 -11.72 -10.02 -2.35
C LEU A 165 -10.72 -10.72 -3.28
N ASP A 166 -11.16 -11.77 -3.95
CA ASP A 166 -10.31 -12.61 -4.82
C ASP A 166 -10.33 -12.13 -6.29
N GLN A 167 -9.46 -12.72 -7.12
CA GLN A 167 -9.28 -12.32 -8.52
C GLN A 167 -10.58 -12.42 -9.33
N GLY A 168 -11.01 -11.29 -9.91
CA GLY A 168 -12.24 -11.20 -10.71
C GLY A 168 -13.52 -11.30 -9.89
N GLU A 169 -13.44 -11.21 -8.56
CA GLU A 169 -14.61 -11.29 -7.69
C GLU A 169 -15.55 -10.09 -7.92
N LYS A 170 -16.86 -10.39 -8.01
CA LYS A 170 -17.92 -9.41 -8.10
C LYS A 170 -18.59 -9.20 -6.76
N PHE A 171 -18.98 -7.97 -6.47
CA PHE A 171 -19.81 -7.66 -5.30
C PHE A 171 -20.84 -6.58 -5.61
N GLN A 172 -22.00 -6.72 -4.98
CA GLN A 172 -23.04 -5.70 -5.00
C GLN A 172 -22.82 -4.74 -3.83
N TRP A 173 -22.85 -3.44 -4.09
CA TRP A 173 -22.92 -2.40 -3.08
C TRP A 173 -24.03 -1.40 -3.45
N GLU A 174 -25.07 -1.37 -2.62
CA GLU A 174 -26.31 -0.63 -2.90
C GLU A 174 -26.81 -0.94 -4.34
N GLU A 175 -27.00 0.06 -5.20
CA GLU A 175 -27.42 -0.10 -6.60
C GLU A 175 -26.28 -0.45 -7.59
N TYR A 176 -25.02 -0.54 -7.15
CA TYR A 176 -23.86 -0.77 -8.01
C TYR A 176 -23.32 -2.20 -7.91
N GLU A 177 -23.01 -2.81 -9.06
CA GLU A 177 -22.17 -4.01 -9.14
C GLU A 177 -20.73 -3.58 -9.47
N PHE A 178 -19.77 -4.03 -8.68
CA PHE A 178 -18.35 -3.86 -8.93
C PHE A 178 -17.65 -5.20 -9.13
N GLN A 179 -16.53 -5.17 -9.85
CA GLN A 179 -15.62 -6.30 -10.02
C GLN A 179 -14.19 -5.87 -9.74
N VAL A 180 -13.45 -6.66 -8.98
CA VAL A 180 -12.06 -6.35 -8.61
C VAL A 180 -11.06 -7.29 -9.26
N PHE A 181 -9.89 -6.76 -9.59
CA PHE A 181 -8.79 -7.52 -10.16
C PHE A 181 -7.46 -7.04 -9.58
N HIS A 182 -6.52 -7.98 -9.46
CA HIS A 182 -5.11 -7.69 -9.26
C HIS A 182 -4.57 -6.88 -10.44
N THR A 183 -3.89 -5.77 -10.15
CA THR A 183 -3.21 -4.96 -11.15
C THR A 183 -1.81 -4.61 -10.66
N PRO A 184 -0.83 -5.52 -10.82
CA PRO A 184 0.54 -5.28 -10.39
C PRO A 184 1.30 -4.40 -11.39
N GLY A 185 2.37 -3.76 -10.91
CA GLY A 185 3.26 -2.92 -11.73
C GLY A 185 3.90 -1.79 -10.93
N HIS A 186 3.07 -0.85 -10.47
CA HIS A 186 3.39 0.15 -9.47
C HIS A 186 3.76 -0.50 -8.12
N ALA A 187 2.94 -1.46 -7.70
CA ALA A 187 3.13 -2.31 -6.53
C ALA A 187 2.43 -3.66 -6.76
N ASP A 188 2.92 -4.75 -6.17
CA ASP A 188 2.20 -6.04 -6.24
C ASP A 188 0.89 -6.01 -5.42
N TYR A 189 0.90 -5.27 -4.31
CA TYR A 189 -0.24 -5.07 -3.42
C TYR A 189 -1.15 -3.95 -3.94
N HIS A 190 -1.65 -4.13 -5.16
CA HIS A 190 -2.44 -3.14 -5.90
C HIS A 190 -3.63 -3.80 -6.61
N MET A 191 -4.75 -3.09 -6.71
CA MET A 191 -5.96 -3.56 -7.36
C MET A 191 -6.63 -2.49 -8.21
N ALA A 192 -7.40 -2.95 -9.19
CA ALA A 192 -8.35 -2.13 -9.91
C ALA A 192 -9.77 -2.62 -9.65
N MET A 193 -10.68 -1.65 -9.48
CA MET A 193 -12.10 -1.91 -9.31
C MET A 193 -12.87 -1.33 -10.49
N PHE A 194 -13.66 -2.17 -11.16
CA PHE A 194 -14.45 -1.83 -12.34
C PHE A 194 -15.93 -1.80 -11.99
N GLY A 195 -16.67 -0.88 -12.59
CA GLY A 195 -18.12 -0.79 -12.44
C GLY A 195 -18.75 0.09 -13.50
N THR A 196 -20.07 0.22 -13.46
CA THR A 196 -20.80 1.19 -14.29
C THR A 196 -21.50 2.18 -13.37
N ILE A 197 -21.17 3.47 -13.49
CA ILE A 197 -21.74 4.55 -12.67
C ILE A 197 -22.33 5.57 -13.63
N ASP A 198 -23.60 5.94 -13.44
CA ASP A 198 -24.32 6.90 -14.29
C ASP A 198 -24.29 6.57 -15.80
N GLY A 199 -24.22 5.27 -16.14
CA GLY A 199 -24.15 4.78 -17.52
C GLY A 199 -22.76 4.78 -18.14
N THR A 200 -21.71 5.16 -17.42
CA THR A 200 -20.32 5.16 -17.87
C THR A 200 -19.56 3.98 -17.27
N ARG A 201 -18.76 3.27 -18.08
CA ARG A 201 -17.83 2.24 -17.57
C ARG A 201 -16.65 2.92 -16.87
N VAL A 202 -16.55 2.73 -15.56
CA VAL A 202 -15.53 3.37 -14.70
C VAL A 202 -14.54 2.32 -14.21
N ALA A 203 -13.27 2.71 -14.13
CA ALA A 203 -12.26 1.97 -13.38
C ALA A 203 -11.56 2.86 -12.35
N PHE A 204 -11.57 2.43 -11.09
CA PHE A 204 -10.69 2.97 -10.07
C PHE A 204 -9.34 2.29 -10.21
N SER A 205 -8.35 3.02 -10.72
CA SER A 205 -7.12 2.43 -11.25
C SER A 205 -5.91 2.58 -10.34
N GLY A 206 -6.06 3.26 -9.20
CA GLY A 206 -4.93 3.61 -8.36
C GLY A 206 -3.79 4.23 -9.18
N ASP A 207 -2.58 3.79 -8.94
CA ASP A 207 -1.37 4.37 -9.50
C ASP A 207 -0.88 3.72 -10.79
N GLU A 208 -1.58 2.70 -11.29
CA GLU A 208 -1.17 1.95 -12.48
C GLU A 208 -1.34 2.74 -13.79
N VAL A 209 -2.30 3.66 -13.85
CA VAL A 209 -2.60 4.39 -15.10
C VAL A 209 -2.41 5.89 -14.88
N GLY A 210 -1.26 6.40 -15.33
CA GLY A 210 -0.92 7.81 -15.30
C GLY A 210 -0.77 8.42 -16.70
N GLN A 211 -1.18 9.67 -16.86
CA GLN A 211 -0.93 10.41 -18.09
C GLN A 211 0.56 10.79 -18.21
N ARG A 212 1.19 10.49 -19.35
CA ARG A 212 2.56 10.89 -19.68
C ARG A 212 2.64 11.44 -21.10
N GLY A 213 2.95 12.74 -21.21
CA GLY A 213 2.96 13.41 -22.50
C GLY A 213 1.59 13.32 -23.17
N ASN A 214 1.55 12.78 -24.39
CA ASN A 214 0.31 12.60 -25.16
C ASN A 214 -0.34 11.21 -24.98
N GLY A 215 0.16 10.37 -24.06
CA GLY A 215 -0.36 9.02 -23.83
C GLY A 215 -0.41 8.67 -22.36
N TYR A 216 -0.49 7.37 -22.08
CA TYR A 216 -0.60 6.81 -20.74
C TYR A 216 0.50 5.80 -20.47
N ALA A 217 0.91 5.71 -19.21
CA ALA A 217 1.97 4.83 -18.75
C ALA A 217 1.78 4.50 -17.27
N SER A 218 2.38 3.40 -16.84
CA SER A 218 2.51 3.05 -15.43
C SER A 218 3.88 3.52 -14.91
N ASN A 219 4.02 3.74 -13.61
CA ASN A 219 5.33 3.87 -12.98
C ASN A 219 5.76 2.50 -12.41
N ASN A 220 6.96 2.45 -11.87
CA ASN A 220 7.50 1.27 -11.23
C ASN A 220 8.29 1.69 -9.99
N ILE A 221 8.06 0.99 -8.89
CA ILE A 221 8.87 1.09 -7.68
C ILE A 221 9.39 -0.32 -7.41
N TRP A 222 10.60 -0.61 -7.87
CA TRP A 222 11.19 -1.96 -7.84
C TRP A 222 11.10 -2.65 -6.47
N ARG A 223 11.22 -1.87 -5.40
CA ARG A 223 11.15 -2.36 -4.02
C ARG A 223 9.73 -2.72 -3.56
N ASN A 224 8.72 -2.57 -4.40
CA ASN A 224 7.31 -2.90 -4.12
C ASN A 224 6.88 -4.23 -4.78
N HIS A 225 7.82 -5.18 -4.90
CA HIS A 225 7.60 -6.53 -5.43
C HIS A 225 7.16 -6.55 -6.90
N VAL A 226 7.96 -5.93 -7.78
CA VAL A 226 7.66 -5.95 -9.22
C VAL A 226 8.14 -7.27 -9.84
N HIS A 227 7.21 -8.04 -10.41
CA HIS A 227 7.49 -9.24 -11.21
C HIS A 227 7.68 -8.93 -12.70
N ALA A 228 8.33 -9.85 -13.42
CA ALA A 228 8.75 -9.70 -14.83
C ALA A 228 7.61 -9.45 -15.83
N ASN A 229 6.38 -9.82 -15.45
CA ASN A 229 5.18 -9.68 -16.27
C ASN A 229 4.14 -8.71 -15.67
N SER A 230 4.42 -8.04 -14.55
CA SER A 230 3.45 -7.22 -13.79
C SER A 230 2.67 -6.25 -14.68
N HIS A 231 3.36 -5.36 -15.38
CA HIS A 231 2.75 -4.38 -16.27
C HIS A 231 1.98 -4.99 -17.45
N ALA A 232 2.34 -6.20 -17.91
CA ALA A 232 1.64 -6.88 -18.99
C ALA A 232 0.31 -7.45 -18.52
N ILE A 233 0.26 -7.98 -17.28
CA ILE A 233 -1.00 -8.42 -16.65
C ILE A 233 -1.97 -7.24 -16.59
N THR A 234 -1.52 -6.11 -16.04
CA THR A 234 -2.31 -4.89 -15.91
C THR A 234 -2.74 -4.32 -17.26
N ALA A 235 -1.83 -4.20 -18.22
CA ALA A 235 -2.14 -3.73 -19.57
C ALA A 235 -3.17 -4.59 -20.30
N GLN A 236 -3.04 -5.92 -20.20
CA GLN A 236 -3.97 -6.85 -20.83
C GLN A 236 -5.37 -6.69 -20.22
N LEU A 237 -5.46 -6.60 -18.89
CA LEU A 237 -6.72 -6.42 -18.19
C LEU A 237 -7.46 -5.14 -18.64
N TYR A 238 -6.75 -4.01 -18.71
CA TYR A 238 -7.36 -2.75 -19.14
C TYR A 238 -7.77 -2.74 -20.61
N LEU A 239 -6.98 -3.39 -21.49
CA LEU A 239 -7.34 -3.53 -22.90
C LEU A 239 -8.57 -4.43 -23.11
N GLU A 240 -8.80 -5.40 -22.24
CA GLU A 240 -9.99 -6.26 -22.25
C GLU A 240 -11.24 -5.54 -21.72
N HIS A 241 -11.11 -4.76 -20.65
CA HIS A 241 -12.25 -4.10 -20.00
C HIS A 241 -12.64 -2.76 -20.61
N GLN A 242 -11.67 -2.04 -21.19
CA GLN A 242 -11.83 -0.73 -21.85
C GLN A 242 -12.79 0.23 -21.11
N PRO A 243 -12.46 0.61 -19.85
CA PRO A 243 -13.24 1.60 -19.14
C PRO A 243 -13.16 2.94 -19.89
N GLU A 244 -14.27 3.67 -19.89
CA GLU A 244 -14.42 4.97 -20.56
C GLU A 244 -13.87 6.10 -19.68
N LEU A 245 -13.91 5.91 -18.37
CA LEU A 245 -13.42 6.84 -17.37
C LEU A 245 -12.50 6.11 -16.40
N THR A 246 -11.28 6.60 -16.23
CA THR A 246 -10.38 6.15 -15.17
C THR A 246 -10.32 7.15 -14.04
N CYS A 247 -10.35 6.59 -12.84
CA CYS A 247 -10.28 7.26 -11.55
C CYS A 247 -8.93 6.89 -10.91
N PRO A 248 -7.83 7.57 -11.28
CA PRO A 248 -6.49 7.25 -10.81
C PRO A 248 -6.24 7.74 -9.38
N GLY A 249 -5.23 7.17 -8.75
CA GLY A 249 -4.68 7.59 -7.47
C GLY A 249 -4.14 9.01 -7.49
N HIS A 250 -3.63 9.48 -8.63
CA HIS A 250 -3.14 10.85 -8.78
C HIS A 250 -3.68 11.57 -10.02
N ASN A 251 -3.89 12.89 -9.90
CA ASN A 251 -4.37 13.77 -10.97
C ASN A 251 -5.78 13.37 -11.45
N GLY A 252 -6.01 13.25 -12.76
CA GLY A 252 -7.29 12.77 -13.32
C GLY A 252 -8.54 13.59 -12.96
N PRO A 253 -9.75 13.06 -13.28
CA PRO A 253 -9.98 11.80 -13.98
C PRO A 253 -9.50 11.86 -15.44
N PHE A 254 -9.41 10.70 -16.10
CA PHE A 254 -9.08 10.63 -17.52
C PHE A 254 -10.20 9.91 -18.28
N GLU A 255 -10.65 10.52 -19.38
CA GLU A 255 -11.52 9.86 -20.36
C GLU A 255 -10.62 9.13 -21.38
N LEU A 256 -10.82 7.83 -21.53
CA LEU A 256 -10.03 6.98 -22.42
C LEU A 256 -10.93 6.25 -23.41
N ASN A 257 -10.42 6.11 -24.63
CA ASN A 257 -11.03 5.28 -25.66
C ASN A 257 -10.15 4.05 -25.98
N GLU A 258 -10.61 3.21 -26.90
CA GLU A 258 -9.91 1.99 -27.31
C GLU A 258 -8.45 2.25 -27.78
N GLU A 259 -8.18 3.33 -28.50
CA GLU A 259 -6.83 3.66 -28.98
C GLU A 259 -5.90 4.06 -27.83
N ASP A 260 -6.42 4.75 -26.82
CA ASP A 260 -5.65 5.06 -25.61
C ASP A 260 -5.23 3.77 -24.88
N TRP A 261 -6.13 2.80 -24.78
CA TRP A 261 -5.86 1.50 -24.16
C TRP A 261 -4.87 0.65 -24.96
N LYS A 262 -4.96 0.66 -26.31
CA LYS A 262 -3.94 0.07 -27.17
C LYS A 262 -2.58 0.73 -26.98
N GLY A 263 -2.56 2.06 -26.83
CA GLY A 263 -1.35 2.83 -26.56
C GLY A 263 -0.71 2.46 -25.22
N PHE A 264 -1.50 2.41 -24.14
CA PHE A 264 -1.05 1.96 -22.82
C PHE A 264 -0.52 0.53 -22.86
N HIS A 265 -1.24 -0.38 -23.53
CA HIS A 265 -0.83 -1.77 -23.69
C HIS A 265 0.53 -1.89 -24.39
N ALA A 266 0.67 -1.22 -25.54
CA ALA A 266 1.93 -1.21 -26.28
C ALA A 266 3.09 -0.62 -25.44
N TRP A 267 2.82 0.41 -24.64
CA TRP A 267 3.80 1.01 -23.75
C TRP A 267 4.28 0.01 -22.68
N CYS A 268 3.36 -0.68 -21.98
CA CYS A 268 3.70 -1.65 -20.94
C CYS A 268 4.53 -2.83 -21.48
N PHE A 269 4.19 -3.35 -22.66
CA PHE A 269 4.96 -4.42 -23.29
C PHE A 269 6.35 -3.94 -23.75
N LYS A 270 6.44 -2.71 -24.24
CA LYS A 270 7.74 -2.12 -24.61
C LYS A 270 8.66 -1.97 -23.42
N GLU A 271 8.12 -1.58 -22.28
CA GLU A 271 8.87 -1.45 -21.02
C GLU A 271 9.46 -2.82 -20.60
N GLN A 272 8.69 -3.90 -20.74
CA GLN A 272 9.16 -5.25 -20.48
C GLN A 272 10.29 -5.74 -21.41
N GLU A 273 10.29 -5.31 -22.68
CA GLU A 273 11.41 -5.55 -23.60
C GLU A 273 12.68 -4.86 -23.11
N HIS A 274 12.56 -3.62 -22.63
CA HIS A 274 13.69 -2.87 -22.08
C HIS A 274 14.28 -3.54 -20.84
N TRP A 275 13.44 -4.03 -19.94
CA TRP A 275 13.91 -4.73 -18.73
C TRP A 275 14.69 -6.00 -19.08
N ARG A 276 14.19 -6.79 -20.03
CA ARG A 276 14.88 -8.02 -20.51
C ARG A 276 16.21 -7.70 -21.18
N ALA A 277 16.30 -6.58 -21.91
CA ALA A 277 17.54 -6.17 -22.54
C ALA A 277 18.60 -5.67 -21.54
N LEU A 278 18.20 -5.21 -20.36
CA LEU A 278 19.09 -4.69 -19.32
C LEU A 278 19.50 -5.74 -18.28
N ALA A 279 18.64 -6.73 -18.02
CA ALA A 279 18.90 -7.75 -17.03
C ALA A 279 20.08 -8.64 -17.44
N ALA A 280 21.02 -8.82 -16.52
CA ALA A 280 22.15 -9.75 -16.69
C ALA A 280 21.78 -11.23 -16.41
N PRO A 281 20.90 -11.56 -15.45
CA PRO A 281 20.45 -12.93 -15.25
C PRO A 281 19.58 -13.44 -16.41
N ASP A 282 19.67 -14.75 -16.71
CA ASP A 282 18.81 -15.41 -17.70
C ASP A 282 17.33 -15.40 -17.25
N ASN A 283 17.10 -15.44 -15.93
CA ASN A 283 15.77 -15.28 -15.32
C ASN A 283 15.57 -13.83 -14.87
N LEU A 284 14.64 -13.11 -15.53
CA LEU A 284 14.36 -11.72 -15.19
C LEU A 284 13.84 -11.55 -13.74
N GLU A 285 13.15 -12.54 -13.17
CA GLU A 285 12.67 -12.46 -11.79
C GLU A 285 13.83 -12.27 -10.79
N GLU A 286 15.00 -12.90 -11.02
CA GLU A 286 16.18 -12.72 -10.17
C GLU A 286 16.66 -11.26 -10.12
N ALA A 287 16.40 -10.48 -11.18
CA ALA A 287 16.80 -9.08 -11.25
C ALA A 287 15.76 -8.12 -10.66
N LEU A 288 14.48 -8.53 -10.62
CA LEU A 288 13.37 -7.63 -10.31
C LEU A 288 12.71 -7.88 -8.95
N TYR A 289 12.65 -9.14 -8.53
CA TYR A 289 11.96 -9.56 -7.32
C TYR A 289 12.99 -9.99 -6.26
N PRO A 290 13.41 -9.08 -5.35
CA PRO A 290 14.51 -9.35 -4.42
C PRO A 290 14.11 -10.21 -3.21
N ASP A 291 12.82 -10.34 -2.93
CA ASP A 291 12.30 -10.94 -1.70
C ASP A 291 11.73 -12.36 -1.89
N TYR A 292 12.20 -13.08 -2.92
CA TYR A 292 11.86 -14.49 -3.16
C TYR A 292 12.37 -15.45 -2.08
N VAL A 293 13.33 -14.99 -1.26
CA VAL A 293 13.62 -15.56 0.07
C VAL A 293 13.40 -14.46 1.08
N PHE A 294 12.54 -14.69 2.08
CA PHE A 294 12.11 -13.63 2.99
C PHE A 294 11.99 -14.10 4.44
N LEU A 295 12.25 -13.19 5.38
CA LEU A 295 12.05 -13.40 6.81
C LEU A 295 10.83 -12.58 7.27
N TYR A 296 9.79 -13.28 7.68
CA TYR A 296 8.54 -12.67 8.14
C TYR A 296 8.31 -12.91 9.65
N PRO A 297 7.84 -11.93 10.43
CA PRO A 297 7.76 -10.51 10.07
C PRO A 297 9.16 -9.91 9.87
N TYR A 298 9.28 -8.90 9.01
CA TYR A 298 10.55 -8.22 8.77
C TYR A 298 11.05 -7.41 9.97
N GLN A 299 10.15 -6.70 10.66
CA GLN A 299 10.48 -5.85 11.80
C GLN A 299 9.64 -6.17 13.05
N PRO A 300 9.77 -7.36 13.65
CA PRO A 300 9.03 -7.69 14.85
C PRO A 300 9.48 -6.83 16.05
N PRO A 301 8.54 -6.29 16.84
CA PRO A 301 8.87 -5.72 18.14
C PRO A 301 9.18 -6.84 19.14
N ALA A 302 10.19 -6.66 19.98
CA ALA A 302 10.54 -7.66 20.99
C ALA A 302 11.27 -7.04 22.20
N ALA A 303 11.14 -7.67 23.36
CA ALA A 303 11.89 -7.30 24.56
C ALA A 303 13.07 -8.28 24.77
N PRO A 304 14.15 -7.87 25.46
CA PRO A 304 15.14 -8.83 25.97
C PRO A 304 14.45 -9.96 26.76
N GLY A 305 14.89 -11.21 26.55
CA GLY A 305 14.29 -12.40 27.18
C GLY A 305 13.01 -12.91 26.50
N SER A 306 12.48 -12.22 25.47
CA SER A 306 11.26 -12.65 24.80
C SER A 306 11.52 -13.62 23.64
N GLU A 307 10.46 -14.34 23.28
CA GLU A 307 10.41 -15.19 22.10
C GLU A 307 9.56 -14.53 21.01
N VAL A 308 10.03 -14.60 19.77
CA VAL A 308 9.34 -14.09 18.59
C VAL A 308 9.09 -15.25 17.64
N ARG A 309 7.83 -15.41 17.20
CA ARG A 309 7.49 -16.36 16.15
C ARG A 309 7.77 -15.73 14.80
N MET A 310 8.49 -16.45 13.96
CA MET A 310 8.94 -15.98 12.65
C MET A 310 8.82 -17.09 11.62
N GLN A 311 8.95 -16.71 10.36
CA GLN A 311 8.82 -17.57 9.21
C GLN A 311 9.94 -17.28 8.22
N VAL A 312 10.45 -18.35 7.62
CA VAL A 312 11.21 -18.29 6.37
C VAL A 312 10.24 -18.56 5.24
N TRP A 313 10.17 -17.65 4.27
CA TRP A 313 9.43 -17.81 3.03
C TRP A 313 10.41 -18.08 1.89
N PHE A 314 10.05 -19.00 1.02
CA PHE A 314 10.73 -19.24 -0.25
C PHE A 314 9.69 -19.30 -1.37
N GLU A 315 9.71 -18.30 -2.24
CA GLU A 315 8.91 -18.25 -3.46
C GLU A 315 9.78 -18.70 -4.63
N ASN A 316 9.35 -19.77 -5.31
CA ASN A 316 10.12 -20.31 -6.42
C ASN A 316 9.91 -19.49 -7.69
N ILE A 317 10.88 -18.62 -7.96
CA ILE A 317 10.96 -17.79 -9.18
C ILE A 317 11.49 -18.54 -10.41
N TYR A 318 11.85 -19.81 -10.28
CA TYR A 318 12.41 -20.63 -11.35
C TYR A 318 11.32 -21.43 -12.08
N ALA A 319 11.60 -21.78 -13.34
CA ALA A 319 10.67 -22.53 -14.19
C ALA A 319 10.52 -24.01 -13.80
N GLU A 320 11.43 -24.53 -12.97
CA GLU A 320 11.45 -25.90 -12.48
C GLU A 320 11.34 -25.91 -10.96
N LYS A 321 11.05 -27.09 -10.38
CA LYS A 321 11.04 -27.24 -8.92
C LYS A 321 12.41 -26.89 -8.35
N SER A 322 12.43 -26.05 -7.32
CA SER A 322 13.66 -25.55 -6.70
C SER A 322 13.66 -25.84 -5.20
N MET A 323 14.86 -25.94 -4.62
CA MET A 323 15.11 -26.20 -3.21
C MET A 323 15.97 -25.10 -2.60
N LEU A 324 15.46 -24.48 -1.54
CA LEU A 324 16.21 -23.63 -0.63
C LEU A 324 16.73 -24.47 0.54
N GLU A 325 18.05 -24.49 0.75
CA GLU A 325 18.68 -24.86 2.01
C GLU A 325 19.16 -23.60 2.70
N TYR A 326 18.89 -23.46 4.00
CA TYR A 326 19.25 -22.24 4.72
C TYR A 326 19.73 -22.46 6.15
N ARG A 327 20.46 -21.47 6.65
CA ARG A 327 20.81 -21.32 8.06
C ARG A 327 20.65 -19.88 8.52
N LEU A 328 20.10 -19.68 9.70
CA LEU A 328 19.99 -18.37 10.33
C LEU A 328 21.33 -17.96 10.93
N VAL A 329 21.76 -16.74 10.63
CA VAL A 329 22.96 -16.10 11.18
C VAL A 329 22.50 -15.06 12.18
N LEU A 330 22.66 -15.39 13.46
CA LEU A 330 22.07 -14.65 14.57
C LEU A 330 23.10 -13.80 15.33
N PRO A 331 22.68 -12.72 16.00
CA PRO A 331 23.52 -12.01 16.96
C PRO A 331 23.99 -12.92 18.10
N GLU A 332 25.06 -12.51 18.78
CA GLU A 332 25.61 -13.27 19.90
C GLU A 332 24.57 -13.51 21.01
N GLY A 333 24.44 -14.78 21.44
CA GLY A 333 23.52 -15.19 22.50
C GLY A 333 22.07 -15.41 22.04
N TRP A 334 21.73 -15.09 20.79
CA TRP A 334 20.41 -15.37 20.23
C TRP A 334 20.32 -16.81 19.77
N ILE A 335 19.13 -17.39 19.85
CA ILE A 335 18.86 -18.78 19.47
C ILE A 335 17.65 -18.79 18.54
N ALA A 336 17.67 -19.62 17.50
CA ALA A 336 16.49 -19.93 16.71
C ALA A 336 16.21 -21.44 16.77
N THR A 337 14.93 -21.81 16.76
CA THR A 337 14.52 -23.23 16.74
C THR A 337 13.40 -23.43 15.72
N PRO A 338 13.66 -24.15 14.60
CA PRO A 338 15.00 -24.56 14.13
C PRO A 338 15.85 -23.35 13.70
N ASP A 339 17.19 -23.49 13.69
CA ASP A 339 18.14 -22.47 13.22
C ASP A 339 18.49 -22.62 11.72
N GLY A 340 17.87 -23.57 11.03
CA GLY A 340 18.09 -23.85 9.62
C GLY A 340 17.06 -24.86 9.10
N GLY A 341 16.99 -25.01 7.78
CA GLY A 341 15.98 -25.87 7.18
C GLY A 341 16.15 -26.07 5.69
N ARG A 342 15.21 -26.83 5.12
CA ARG A 342 15.09 -27.08 3.69
C ARG A 342 13.65 -26.84 3.26
N LEU A 343 13.46 -26.02 2.23
CA LEU A 343 12.16 -25.68 1.66
C LEU A 343 12.16 -26.00 0.19
N GLU A 344 11.17 -26.78 -0.25
CA GLU A 344 10.97 -27.16 -1.64
C GLU A 344 9.69 -26.50 -2.14
N ALA A 345 9.72 -25.92 -3.34
CA ALA A 345 8.57 -25.28 -3.95
C ALA A 345 8.49 -25.59 -5.45
N ALA A 346 7.29 -25.88 -5.96
CA ALA A 346 7.07 -25.96 -7.40
C ALA A 346 7.13 -24.55 -8.02
N PRO A 347 7.28 -24.41 -9.36
CA PRO A 347 7.32 -23.10 -10.01
C PRO A 347 6.15 -22.20 -9.61
N GLY A 348 6.45 -20.98 -9.13
CA GLY A 348 5.45 -20.00 -8.67
C GLY A 348 4.81 -20.32 -7.32
N GLU A 349 5.18 -21.41 -6.64
CA GLU A 349 4.71 -21.69 -5.30
C GLU A 349 5.55 -21.01 -4.23
N LYS A 350 4.91 -20.67 -3.11
CA LYS A 350 5.55 -20.19 -1.89
C LYS A 350 5.55 -21.28 -0.83
N ALA A 351 6.74 -21.73 -0.43
CA ALA A 351 6.97 -22.60 0.71
C ALA A 351 7.29 -21.78 1.98
N VAL A 352 6.83 -22.24 3.14
CA VAL A 352 6.95 -21.53 4.42
C VAL A 352 7.44 -22.50 5.50
N GLN A 353 8.43 -22.07 6.29
CA GLN A 353 8.89 -22.77 7.50
C GLN A 353 8.82 -21.82 8.70
N ASP A 354 8.10 -22.22 9.74
CA ASP A 354 8.07 -21.50 11.01
C ASP A 354 9.34 -21.78 11.83
N PHE A 355 9.80 -20.78 12.58
CA PHE A 355 10.81 -20.90 13.63
C PHE A 355 10.49 -19.96 14.82
N VAL A 356 11.07 -20.27 15.98
CA VAL A 356 11.01 -19.40 17.16
C VAL A 356 12.38 -18.77 17.36
N LEU A 357 12.42 -17.44 17.45
CA LEU A 357 13.61 -16.66 17.77
C LEU A 357 13.59 -16.28 19.26
N CYS A 358 14.59 -16.71 20.01
CA CYS A 358 14.76 -16.40 21.43
C CYS A 358 15.82 -15.31 21.60
N ILE A 359 15.43 -14.19 22.22
CA ILE A 359 16.30 -13.05 22.51
C ILE A 359 16.83 -13.21 23.94
N PRO A 360 18.16 -13.13 24.18
CA PRO A 360 18.69 -13.29 25.52
C PRO A 360 18.24 -12.16 26.45
N GLU A 361 18.04 -12.46 27.73
CA GLU A 361 17.72 -11.45 28.76
C GLU A 361 18.81 -10.37 28.87
N SER A 362 20.05 -10.72 28.54
CA SER A 362 21.20 -9.80 28.55
C SER A 362 21.26 -8.88 27.33
N GLN A 363 20.31 -8.96 26.39
CA GLN A 363 20.31 -8.12 25.18
C GLN A 363 20.26 -6.63 25.54
N ALA A 364 21.27 -5.87 25.10
CA ALA A 364 21.29 -4.43 25.26
C ALA A 364 20.24 -3.75 24.37
N THR A 365 19.52 -2.77 24.92
CA THR A 365 18.55 -1.94 24.18
C THR A 365 19.14 -0.62 23.70
N GLN A 366 20.43 -0.36 23.95
CA GLN A 366 21.15 0.83 23.47
C GLN A 366 21.06 0.95 21.93
N TYR A 367 21.14 -0.18 21.24
CA TYR A 367 20.92 -0.27 19.81
C TYR A 367 19.53 -0.85 19.57
N ARG A 368 18.57 0.05 19.33
CA ARG A 368 17.16 -0.28 19.16
C ARG A 368 16.90 -1.37 18.11
N ARG A 369 17.62 -1.34 16.99
CA ARG A 369 17.39 -2.25 15.86
C ARG A 369 18.52 -3.28 15.78
N GLN A 370 18.17 -4.56 15.88
CA GLN A 370 19.10 -5.68 15.79
C GLN A 370 18.82 -6.48 14.53
N PRO A 371 19.69 -6.40 13.50
CA PRO A 371 19.53 -7.23 12.30
C PRO A 371 20.04 -8.65 12.55
N PHE A 372 19.42 -9.61 11.87
CA PHE A 372 19.94 -10.95 11.66
C PHE A 372 19.63 -11.38 10.23
N THR A 373 20.32 -12.39 9.72
CA THR A 373 20.22 -12.77 8.31
C THR A 373 19.98 -14.26 8.13
N LEU A 374 19.60 -14.63 6.92
CA LEU A 374 19.47 -16.00 6.44
C LEU A 374 20.54 -16.25 5.38
N ASP A 375 21.44 -17.17 5.67
CA ASP A 375 22.44 -17.69 4.75
C ASP A 375 21.81 -18.79 3.88
N ALA A 376 21.85 -18.62 2.57
CA ALA A 376 21.06 -19.39 1.61
C ALA A 376 21.94 -20.18 0.63
N THR A 377 21.47 -21.38 0.29
CA THR A 377 21.93 -22.19 -0.83
C THR A 377 20.72 -22.65 -1.62
N ILE A 378 20.63 -22.30 -2.90
CA ILE A 378 19.51 -22.70 -3.76
C ILE A 378 20.04 -23.65 -4.83
N ASP A 379 19.43 -24.83 -4.93
CA ASP A 379 19.81 -25.88 -5.89
C ASP A 379 21.33 -26.18 -5.90
N GLY A 380 21.94 -26.18 -4.72
CA GLY A 380 23.37 -26.43 -4.52
C GLY A 380 24.30 -25.23 -4.77
N LYS A 381 23.76 -24.08 -5.20
CA LYS A 381 24.51 -22.82 -5.37
C LYS A 381 24.39 -21.97 -4.10
N HIS A 382 25.52 -21.75 -3.43
CA HIS A 382 25.57 -20.89 -2.25
C HIS A 382 25.46 -19.41 -2.65
N LEU A 383 24.53 -18.69 -2.03
CA LEU A 383 24.20 -17.29 -2.32
C LEU A 383 24.60 -16.33 -1.19
N GLY A 384 25.06 -16.85 -0.04
CA GLY A 384 25.40 -16.07 1.14
C GLY A 384 24.17 -15.60 1.90
N GLN A 385 24.30 -14.51 2.65
CA GLN A 385 23.23 -13.91 3.47
C GLN A 385 22.21 -13.17 2.58
N LEU A 386 21.28 -13.93 2.00
CA LEU A 386 20.36 -13.48 0.97
C LEU A 386 19.18 -12.66 1.51
N ALA A 387 18.74 -12.93 2.74
CA ALA A 387 17.62 -12.25 3.36
C ALA A 387 17.94 -11.79 4.79
N GLU A 388 17.25 -10.75 5.24
CA GLU A 388 17.45 -10.12 6.53
C GLU A 388 16.12 -9.77 7.21
N ALA A 389 16.13 -9.76 8.54
CA ALA A 389 15.08 -9.17 9.37
C ALA A 389 15.71 -8.31 10.46
N VAL A 390 14.95 -7.33 10.96
CA VAL A 390 15.42 -6.32 11.93
C VAL A 390 14.50 -6.30 13.13
N VAL A 391 14.90 -6.98 14.20
CA VAL A 391 14.15 -6.94 15.46
C VAL A 391 14.21 -5.55 16.06
N ASP A 392 13.04 -5.03 16.44
CA ASP A 392 12.87 -3.72 17.03
C ASP A 392 12.73 -3.84 18.56
N LEU A 393 13.81 -3.57 19.28
CA LEU A 393 13.91 -3.67 20.74
C LEU A 393 13.20 -2.52 21.49
N ARG A 394 12.01 -2.11 21.03
CA ARG A 394 11.15 -1.11 21.69
C ARG A 394 10.10 -1.79 22.55
N PRO A 395 10.36 -2.04 23.85
CA PRO A 395 9.37 -2.63 24.76
C PRO A 395 8.14 -1.73 24.99
N GLU A 396 8.24 -0.43 24.72
CA GLU A 396 7.21 0.57 25.00
C GLU A 396 6.21 0.85 23.86
N LEU A 397 6.46 0.35 22.65
CA LEU A 397 5.62 0.63 21.49
C LEU A 397 4.88 -0.62 21.04
N ASP A 398 3.78 -0.84 21.74
CA ASP A 398 2.69 -1.72 21.33
C ASP A 398 1.97 -1.12 20.11
N TRP A 399 2.39 -1.54 18.91
CA TRP A 399 1.74 -1.14 17.66
C TRP A 399 0.50 -1.99 17.34
N GLY A 400 -0.38 -2.27 18.32
CA GLY A 400 -1.71 -2.83 18.02
C GLY A 400 -2.45 -3.65 19.09
N THR A 401 -1.96 -3.81 20.32
CA THR A 401 -2.65 -4.56 21.41
C THR A 401 -3.25 -3.70 22.52
N ARG A 402 -3.22 -2.37 22.38
CA ARG A 402 -3.77 -1.39 23.34
C ARG A 402 -3.44 -1.66 24.81
N GLY A 403 -2.27 -2.20 25.14
CA GLY A 403 -1.78 -2.25 26.53
C GLY A 403 -2.71 -2.92 27.56
N GLU A 404 -3.66 -3.78 27.16
CA GLU A 404 -4.58 -4.47 28.08
C GLU A 404 -4.63 -6.00 27.92
N SER A 405 -3.93 -6.59 26.94
CA SER A 405 -3.87 -8.05 26.83
C SER A 405 -2.67 -8.54 26.01
N PRO A 406 -1.60 -9.11 26.62
CA PRO A 406 -0.72 -10.01 25.88
C PRO A 406 -1.58 -11.15 25.29
N ARG A 407 -1.38 -11.47 24.01
CA ARG A 407 -1.97 -12.67 23.40
C ARG A 407 -1.54 -13.87 24.25
N ARG A 408 -2.46 -14.44 25.04
CA ARG A 408 -2.26 -15.77 25.62
C ARG A 408 -2.18 -16.77 24.48
N SER A 409 -1.06 -17.48 24.43
CA SER A 409 -0.91 -18.64 23.56
C SER A 409 -1.93 -19.70 23.97
N ARG A 410 -2.43 -20.52 23.02
CA ARG A 410 -3.26 -21.70 23.33
C ARG A 410 -2.55 -22.75 24.22
N ALA A 411 -1.27 -22.53 24.55
CA ALA A 411 -0.51 -23.31 25.52
C ALA A 411 -0.76 -22.93 27.00
N ASP A 412 -1.52 -21.86 27.29
CA ASP A 412 -1.86 -21.45 28.67
C ASP A 412 -3.18 -22.07 29.18
N LYS A 413 -3.43 -23.35 28.88
CA LYS A 413 -4.42 -24.19 29.56
C LYS A 413 -3.84 -25.52 30.00
#